data_AF-A0A9D2E3X2-F1
#
_entry.id   AF-A0A9D2E3X2-F1
#
_cell.length_a   1.000
_cell.length_b   1.000
_cell.length_c   1.000
_cell.angle_alpha   90.00
_cell.angle_beta   90.00
_cell.angle_gamma   90.00
#
_symmetry.space_group_name_H-M   'P 1'
#
loop_
_entity.id
_entity.type
_entity.pdbx_description
1 polymer ?
#
loop_
_entity_poly.entity_id
_entity_poly.type
_entity_poly.pdbx_seq_one_letter_code
_entity_poly.pdbx_strand_id
1 'polypeptide(L)'
;MAQNNNNKESNFVSAVVCLHNAGASAAEFFAALDGVLAEHFSHYELIAVNDGCTDDTVPALKKWAAEHLKAPLTVVNMSLRQGVERAMNAGLDAAIGDFVFEFDRPAMNYAPDLIWQAYQKALTGFDVVNVCPSRQRPMSTAFYRVFNKFSNSPYKLSTDAFRLVSRRAINRVKAISDDLAYRKAAYAASGLACASLNFEGAAAKDDGPRLDKAVDSLALYTDAGYKMSLGISLGMMVLTLLALIYTVAVFCLGQPIAGWTTTMLVLSAGLSGLFFILTIAVKYLDLLVRLTFKKQSYLIEGVEKLQK
;
A
#
# COMPACT_ATOMS: atom_id res chain seq x y z
N MET A 1 -5.14 -8.30 44.16
CA MET A 1 -6.21 -7.29 44.31
C MET A 1 -6.77 -7.02 42.93
N ALA A 2 -8.02 -7.44 42.68
CA ALA A 2 -8.68 -7.33 41.40
C ALA A 2 -9.03 -5.86 41.11
N GLN A 3 -8.43 -5.26 40.09
CA GLN A 3 -8.94 -4.01 39.52
C GLN A 3 -10.07 -4.37 38.56
N ASN A 4 -11.28 -4.40 39.11
CA ASN A 4 -12.51 -4.41 38.35
C ASN A 4 -12.75 -2.97 37.85
N ASN A 5 -12.21 -2.63 36.68
CA ASN A 5 -12.49 -1.36 35.99
C ASN A 5 -13.16 -1.68 34.66
N ASN A 6 -14.47 -1.89 34.73
CA ASN A 6 -15.35 -2.18 33.59
C ASN A 6 -15.66 -0.92 32.75
N ASN A 7 -14.66 -0.05 32.51
CA ASN A 7 -14.78 1.07 31.59
C ASN A 7 -14.25 0.63 30.24
N LYS A 8 -15.11 -0.04 29.47
CA LYS A 8 -14.85 -0.27 28.05
C LYS A 8 -14.82 1.07 27.32
N GLU A 9 -14.00 1.15 26.29
CA GLU A 9 -13.91 2.31 25.41
C GLU A 9 -15.23 2.50 24.65
N SER A 10 -15.74 3.73 24.63
CA SER A 10 -16.98 4.08 23.92
C SER A 10 -16.79 4.30 22.42
N ASN A 11 -15.54 4.51 21.99
CA ASN A 11 -15.22 4.69 20.58
C ASN A 11 -15.58 3.44 19.79
N PHE A 12 -16.17 3.63 18.61
CA PHE A 12 -16.57 2.52 17.79
C PHE A 12 -15.40 2.05 16.94
N VAL A 13 -15.12 0.75 16.92
CA VAL A 13 -13.97 0.22 16.16
C VAL A 13 -14.41 -0.83 15.16
N SER A 14 -13.90 -0.72 13.93
CA SER A 14 -14.08 -1.76 12.91
C SER A 14 -12.80 -2.59 12.78
N ALA A 15 -12.91 -3.90 12.65
CA ALA A 15 -11.77 -4.73 12.30
C ALA A 15 -12.00 -5.38 10.94
N VAL A 16 -11.18 -4.98 9.96
CA VAL A 16 -11.27 -5.44 8.57
C VAL A 16 -10.18 -6.47 8.31
N VAL A 17 -10.57 -7.65 7.84
CA VAL A 17 -9.67 -8.78 7.60
C VAL A 17 -9.84 -9.29 6.17
N CYS A 18 -8.74 -9.35 5.42
CA CYS A 18 -8.74 -9.95 4.08
C CYS A 18 -8.59 -11.47 4.18
N LEU A 19 -9.47 -12.21 3.52
CA LEU A 19 -9.48 -13.67 3.48
C LEU A 19 -9.13 -14.17 2.08
N HIS A 20 -8.19 -15.11 2.02
CA HIS A 20 -7.91 -15.89 0.82
C HIS A 20 -7.32 -17.25 1.22
N ASN A 21 -8.13 -18.30 1.08
CA ASN A 21 -7.76 -19.70 1.32
C ASN A 21 -7.01 -19.96 2.64
N ALA A 22 -7.63 -19.59 3.75
CA ALA A 22 -7.09 -19.74 5.10
C ALA A 22 -7.70 -20.93 5.88
N GLY A 23 -8.74 -21.59 5.35
CA GLY A 23 -9.46 -22.68 5.99
C GLY A 23 -9.89 -22.35 7.42
N ALA A 24 -9.67 -23.31 8.34
CA ALA A 24 -10.05 -23.20 9.75
C ALA A 24 -9.30 -22.07 10.52
N SER A 25 -8.10 -21.68 10.07
CA SER A 25 -7.32 -20.62 10.74
C SER A 25 -8.01 -19.26 10.71
N ALA A 26 -8.91 -19.03 9.75
CA ALA A 26 -9.73 -17.82 9.73
C ALA A 26 -10.67 -17.76 10.93
N ALA A 27 -11.37 -18.86 11.25
CA ALA A 27 -12.29 -18.90 12.38
C ALA A 27 -11.54 -18.70 13.72
N GLU A 28 -10.37 -19.33 13.88
CA GLU A 28 -9.51 -19.14 15.06
C GLU A 28 -9.06 -17.68 15.22
N PHE A 29 -8.66 -17.04 14.11
CA PHE A 29 -8.26 -15.64 14.10
C PHE A 29 -9.40 -14.71 14.51
N PHE A 30 -10.59 -14.89 13.93
CA PHE A 30 -11.77 -14.09 14.29
C PHE A 30 -12.21 -14.34 15.74
N ALA A 31 -12.08 -15.57 16.26
CA ALA A 31 -12.35 -15.88 17.65
C ALA A 31 -11.42 -15.13 18.61
N ALA A 32 -10.12 -15.11 18.33
CA ALA A 32 -9.15 -14.37 19.12
C ALA A 32 -9.39 -12.85 19.04
N LEU A 33 -9.68 -12.34 17.84
CA LEU A 33 -9.95 -10.92 17.60
C LEU A 33 -11.24 -10.45 18.29
N ASP A 34 -12.32 -11.22 18.20
CA ASP A 34 -13.58 -10.96 18.90
C ASP A 34 -13.37 -10.96 20.42
N GLY A 35 -12.54 -11.87 20.94
CA GLY A 35 -12.15 -11.90 22.35
C GLY A 35 -11.53 -10.59 22.83
N VAL A 36 -10.47 -10.13 22.16
CA VAL A 36 -9.75 -8.89 22.53
C VAL A 36 -10.64 -7.66 22.38
N LEU A 37 -11.41 -7.56 21.28
CA LEU A 37 -12.25 -6.39 21.06
C LEU A 37 -13.42 -6.35 22.04
N ALA A 38 -14.03 -7.49 22.36
CA ALA A 38 -15.09 -7.57 23.36
C ALA A 38 -14.62 -7.20 24.76
N GLU A 39 -13.36 -7.46 25.10
CA GLU A 39 -12.76 -7.11 26.39
C GLU A 39 -12.64 -5.59 26.53
N HIS A 40 -12.16 -4.90 25.49
CA HIS A 40 -11.77 -3.50 25.58
C HIS A 40 -12.80 -2.48 25.07
N PHE A 41 -13.70 -2.85 24.14
CA PHE A 41 -14.61 -1.92 23.46
C PHE A 41 -16.07 -2.21 23.76
N SER A 42 -16.88 -1.16 23.99
CA SER A 42 -18.33 -1.30 24.18
C SER A 42 -19.03 -1.59 22.86
N HIS A 43 -18.52 -1.02 21.77
CA HIS A 43 -19.03 -1.20 20.42
C HIS A 43 -17.87 -1.50 19.48
N TYR A 44 -18.01 -2.57 18.70
CA TYR A 44 -17.10 -2.91 17.62
C TYR A 44 -17.83 -3.73 16.55
N GLU A 45 -17.24 -3.80 15.37
CA GLU A 45 -17.73 -4.64 14.28
C GLU A 45 -16.57 -5.40 13.63
N LEU A 46 -16.90 -6.55 13.06
CA LEU A 46 -15.96 -7.42 12.35
C LEU A 46 -16.33 -7.41 10.87
N ILE A 47 -15.35 -7.25 10.00
CA ILE A 47 -15.53 -7.22 8.54
C ILE A 47 -14.58 -8.23 7.91
N ALA A 48 -15.14 -9.29 7.35
CA ALA A 48 -14.42 -10.29 6.60
C ALA A 48 -14.56 -10.01 5.10
N VAL A 49 -13.46 -9.73 4.41
CA VAL A 49 -13.49 -9.57 2.95
C VAL A 49 -13.00 -10.85 2.29
N ASN A 50 -13.90 -11.56 1.63
CA ASN A 50 -13.62 -12.76 0.87
C ASN A 50 -13.08 -12.38 -0.52
N ASP A 51 -11.75 -12.47 -0.70
CA ASP A 51 -11.05 -12.20 -1.97
C ASP A 51 -10.99 -13.46 -2.85
N GLY A 52 -12.16 -14.04 -3.14
CA GLY A 52 -12.31 -15.23 -3.98
C GLY A 52 -11.72 -16.49 -3.36
N CYS A 53 -12.04 -16.79 -2.10
CA CYS A 53 -11.75 -18.07 -1.48
C CYS A 53 -12.43 -19.21 -2.25
N THR A 54 -11.69 -20.31 -2.46
CA THR A 54 -12.16 -21.53 -3.14
C THR A 54 -12.26 -22.72 -2.20
N ASP A 55 -11.85 -22.54 -0.94
CA ASP A 55 -11.84 -23.54 0.12
C ASP A 55 -12.96 -23.30 1.15
N ASP A 56 -12.91 -24.05 2.24
CA ASP A 56 -13.90 -23.97 3.32
C ASP A 56 -13.71 -22.76 4.26
N THR A 57 -12.90 -21.74 3.89
CA THR A 57 -12.65 -20.56 4.73
C THR A 57 -13.95 -19.85 5.13
N VAL A 58 -14.79 -19.51 4.15
CA VAL A 58 -16.04 -18.76 4.38
C VAL A 58 -17.08 -19.63 5.10
N PRO A 59 -17.33 -20.89 4.69
CA PRO A 59 -18.19 -21.80 5.45
C PRO A 59 -17.77 -21.98 6.92
N ALA A 60 -16.47 -22.18 7.19
CA ALA A 60 -15.95 -22.34 8.55
C ALA A 60 -16.16 -21.08 9.39
N LEU A 61 -15.90 -19.90 8.82
CA LEU A 61 -16.14 -18.62 9.49
C LEU A 61 -17.63 -18.42 9.81
N LYS A 62 -18.53 -18.70 8.87
CA LYS A 62 -19.98 -18.59 9.08
C LYS A 62 -20.47 -19.55 10.18
N LYS A 63 -19.96 -20.79 10.20
CA LYS A 63 -20.28 -21.76 11.25
C LYS A 63 -19.87 -21.26 12.64
N TRP A 64 -18.64 -20.78 12.78
CA TRP A 64 -18.17 -20.17 14.03
C TRP A 64 -19.02 -18.96 14.43
N ALA A 65 -19.36 -18.09 13.47
CA ALA A 65 -20.16 -16.90 13.72
C ALA A 65 -21.58 -17.23 14.20
N ALA A 66 -22.19 -18.31 13.73
CA ALA A 66 -23.51 -18.73 14.19
C ALA A 66 -23.54 -19.12 15.69
N GLU A 67 -22.43 -19.66 16.20
CA GLU A 67 -22.35 -20.22 17.55
C GLU A 67 -21.79 -19.22 18.58
N HIS A 68 -20.78 -18.44 18.20
CA HIS A 68 -19.92 -17.72 19.15
C HIS A 68 -19.91 -16.19 18.99
N LEU A 69 -20.55 -15.65 17.96
CA LEU A 69 -20.43 -14.24 17.62
C LEU A 69 -21.05 -13.33 18.71
N LYS A 70 -20.26 -12.34 19.16
CA LYS A 70 -20.70 -11.32 20.14
C LYS A 70 -21.05 -9.97 19.51
N ALA A 71 -20.46 -9.66 18.36
CA ALA A 71 -20.61 -8.39 17.64
C ALA A 71 -20.96 -8.64 16.16
N PRO A 72 -21.56 -7.67 15.45
CA PRO A 72 -21.91 -7.86 14.05
C PRO A 72 -20.69 -8.24 13.19
N LEU A 73 -20.85 -9.29 12.38
CA LEU A 73 -19.88 -9.71 11.36
C LEU A 73 -20.45 -9.43 9.97
N THR A 74 -19.78 -8.56 9.21
CA THR A 74 -20.10 -8.32 7.79
C THR A 74 -19.14 -9.11 6.92
N VAL A 75 -19.66 -9.96 6.04
CA VAL A 75 -18.89 -10.68 5.03
C VAL A 75 -19.08 -9.99 3.68
N VAL A 76 -18.01 -9.42 3.14
CA VAL A 76 -17.99 -8.80 1.81
C VAL A 76 -17.41 -9.80 0.83
N ASN A 77 -18.24 -10.31 -0.09
CA ASN A 77 -17.82 -11.26 -1.12
C ASN A 77 -17.41 -10.51 -2.39
N MET A 78 -16.13 -10.62 -2.76
CA MET A 78 -15.61 -10.06 -4.01
C MET A 78 -16.01 -10.96 -5.18
N SER A 79 -16.39 -10.38 -6.33
CA SER A 79 -16.86 -11.16 -7.50
C SER A 79 -15.79 -12.06 -8.13
N LEU A 80 -14.53 -11.73 -7.90
CA LEU A 80 -13.36 -12.47 -8.34
C LEU A 80 -12.17 -12.07 -7.46
N ARG A 81 -11.12 -12.88 -7.47
CA ARG A 81 -9.87 -12.58 -6.78
C ARG A 81 -9.22 -11.32 -7.37
N GLN A 82 -9.25 -10.23 -6.61
CA GLN A 82 -8.78 -8.90 -7.00
C GLN A 82 -7.54 -8.47 -6.22
N GLY A 83 -7.17 -9.22 -5.18
CA GLY A 83 -5.98 -9.02 -4.37
C GLY A 83 -6.22 -8.14 -3.14
N VAL A 84 -5.32 -8.28 -2.17
CA VAL A 84 -5.44 -7.68 -0.82
C VAL A 84 -5.76 -6.18 -0.81
N GLU A 85 -5.14 -5.37 -1.68
CA GLU A 85 -5.37 -3.92 -1.66
C GLU A 85 -6.81 -3.55 -2.05
N ARG A 86 -7.34 -4.19 -3.10
CA ARG A 86 -8.72 -3.96 -3.56
C ARG A 86 -9.74 -4.53 -2.58
N ALA A 87 -9.46 -5.73 -2.06
CA ALA A 87 -10.27 -6.32 -0.99
C ALA A 87 -10.30 -5.42 0.25
N MET A 88 -9.17 -4.83 0.65
CA MET A 88 -9.15 -3.88 1.76
C MET A 88 -9.88 -2.59 1.48
N ASN A 89 -9.81 -2.04 0.28
CA ASN A 89 -10.64 -0.88 -0.06
C ASN A 89 -12.14 -1.20 0.09
N ALA A 90 -12.59 -2.38 -0.36
CA ALA A 90 -13.97 -2.82 -0.17
C ALA A 90 -14.36 -2.95 1.32
N GLY A 91 -13.46 -3.52 2.13
CA GLY A 91 -13.68 -3.63 3.58
C GLY A 91 -13.67 -2.29 4.32
N LEU A 92 -12.77 -1.38 3.95
CA LEU A 92 -12.71 -0.03 4.50
C LEU A 92 -13.95 0.81 4.15
N ASP A 93 -14.51 0.61 2.95
CA ASP A 93 -15.75 1.25 2.53
C ASP A 93 -16.98 0.72 3.27
N ALA A 94 -16.94 -0.54 3.70
CA ALA A 94 -17.98 -1.12 4.56
C ALA A 94 -17.83 -0.74 6.04
N ALA A 95 -16.62 -0.38 6.48
CA ALA A 95 -16.30 -0.06 7.87
C ALA A 95 -16.87 1.28 8.30
N ILE A 96 -17.46 1.35 9.50
CA ILE A 96 -18.09 2.56 10.06
C ILE A 96 -17.51 3.07 11.40
N GLY A 97 -16.55 2.36 12.02
CA GLY A 97 -15.90 2.77 13.26
C GLY A 97 -14.99 4.01 13.17
N ASP A 98 -14.76 4.68 14.30
CA ASP A 98 -13.85 5.83 14.43
C ASP A 98 -12.38 5.44 14.17
N PHE A 99 -12.04 4.20 14.53
CA PHE A 99 -10.77 3.57 14.21
C PHE A 99 -11.01 2.25 13.49
N VAL A 100 -10.11 1.92 12.57
CA VAL A 100 -10.18 0.69 11.79
C VAL A 100 -8.89 -0.09 11.93
N PHE A 101 -8.98 -1.31 12.45
CA PHE A 101 -7.90 -2.28 12.38
C PHE A 101 -7.88 -2.92 10.99
N GLU A 102 -6.73 -2.87 10.32
CA GLU A 102 -6.50 -3.50 9.03
C GLU A 102 -5.62 -4.74 9.18
N PHE A 103 -6.16 -5.90 8.83
CA PHE A 103 -5.46 -7.17 8.81
C PHE A 103 -5.37 -7.70 7.38
N ASP A 104 -4.17 -7.70 6.81
CA ASP A 104 -3.95 -8.17 5.44
C ASP A 104 -4.19 -9.68 5.28
N ARG A 105 -4.13 -10.45 6.38
CA ARG A 105 -4.37 -11.90 6.46
C ARG A 105 -4.84 -12.30 7.87
N PRO A 106 -5.59 -13.41 8.02
CA PRO A 106 -6.04 -13.93 9.31
C PRO A 106 -4.92 -14.72 10.01
N ALA A 107 -3.84 -14.05 10.40
CA ALA A 107 -2.71 -14.67 11.10
C ALA A 107 -2.25 -13.81 12.28
N MET A 108 -2.36 -14.34 13.50
CA MET A 108 -1.79 -13.73 14.69
C MET A 108 -0.39 -14.26 14.95
N ASN A 109 0.63 -13.53 14.47
CA ASN A 109 2.04 -13.78 14.79
C ASN A 109 2.55 -12.90 15.93
N TYR A 110 1.63 -12.26 16.65
CA TYR A 110 1.86 -11.26 17.67
C TYR A 110 0.93 -11.53 18.84
N ALA A 111 1.31 -11.07 20.04
CA ALA A 111 0.46 -11.18 21.22
C ALA A 111 -0.86 -10.41 20.99
N PRO A 112 -2.03 -10.97 21.35
CA PRO A 112 -3.32 -10.29 21.17
C PRO A 112 -3.38 -8.90 21.83
N ASP A 113 -2.68 -8.71 22.95
CA ASP A 113 -2.52 -7.44 23.67
C ASP A 113 -1.98 -6.29 22.81
N LEU A 114 -1.25 -6.59 21.72
CA LEU A 114 -0.73 -5.56 20.82
C LEU A 114 -1.84 -4.82 20.07
N ILE A 115 -3.02 -5.42 19.90
CA ILE A 115 -4.20 -4.77 19.31
C ILE A 115 -4.64 -3.63 20.23
N TRP A 116 -4.70 -3.88 21.53
CA TRP A 116 -5.01 -2.88 22.54
C TRP A 116 -3.92 -1.79 22.63
N GLN A 117 -2.64 -2.18 22.65
CA GLN A 117 -1.53 -1.23 22.68
C GLN A 117 -1.50 -0.31 21.45
N ALA A 118 -1.85 -0.83 20.27
CA ALA A 118 -1.96 -0.03 19.06
C ALA A 118 -3.05 1.04 19.19
N TYR A 119 -4.19 0.70 19.77
CA TYR A 119 -5.26 1.65 20.06
C TYR A 119 -4.84 2.72 21.09
N GLN A 120 -4.24 2.31 22.21
CA GLN A 120 -3.71 3.25 23.20
C GLN A 120 -2.71 4.23 22.57
N LYS A 121 -1.86 3.74 21.65
CA LYS A 121 -0.93 4.59 20.93
C LYS A 121 -1.65 5.58 20.00
N ALA A 122 -2.71 5.17 19.32
CA ALA A 122 -3.50 6.06 18.48
C ALA A 122 -4.12 7.21 19.29
N LEU A 123 -4.61 6.93 20.49
CA LEU A 123 -5.13 7.95 21.42
C LEU A 123 -4.09 8.99 21.84
N THR A 124 -2.79 8.71 21.73
CA THR A 124 -1.73 9.71 21.99
C THR A 124 -1.57 10.75 20.87
N GLY A 125 -2.42 10.71 19.84
CA GLY A 125 -2.46 11.69 18.74
C GLY A 125 -1.94 11.16 17.40
N PHE A 126 -1.75 9.85 17.26
CA PHE A 126 -1.33 9.22 16.00
C PHE A 126 -2.54 8.71 15.23
N ASP A 127 -2.64 9.07 13.95
CA ASP A 127 -3.72 8.60 13.08
C ASP A 127 -3.44 7.22 12.48
N VAL A 128 -2.18 6.86 12.32
CA VAL A 128 -1.77 5.58 11.73
C VAL A 128 -0.77 4.92 12.67
N VAL A 129 -1.12 3.75 13.19
CA VAL A 129 -0.24 2.96 14.05
C VAL A 129 0.06 1.64 13.37
N ASN A 130 1.31 1.46 12.95
CA ASN A 130 1.78 0.23 12.32
C ASN A 130 2.37 -0.70 13.38
N VAL A 131 2.01 -1.97 13.37
CA VAL A 131 2.63 -2.97 14.25
C VAL A 131 3.61 -3.82 13.44
N CYS A 132 4.90 -3.66 13.72
CA CYS A 132 5.99 -4.18 12.91
C CYS A 132 6.79 -5.26 13.68
N PRO A 133 7.19 -6.36 13.03
CA PRO A 133 8.14 -7.29 13.64
C PRO A 133 9.54 -6.65 13.70
N SER A 134 10.27 -6.92 14.79
CA SER A 134 11.65 -6.46 14.96
C SER A 134 12.61 -7.04 13.91
N ARG A 135 12.34 -8.26 13.43
CA ARG A 135 13.13 -8.93 12.39
C ARG A 135 12.52 -8.72 11.00
N GLN A 136 13.11 -7.81 10.23
CA GLN A 136 12.71 -7.56 8.84
C GLN A 136 13.44 -8.50 7.85
N ARG A 137 12.75 -8.91 6.78
CA ARG A 137 13.34 -9.72 5.71
C ARG A 137 14.30 -8.88 4.82
N PRO A 138 15.42 -9.46 4.34
CA PRO A 138 16.45 -8.74 3.59
C PRO A 138 16.01 -8.23 2.20
N MET A 139 15.08 -8.93 1.53
CA MET A 139 14.57 -8.52 0.21
C MET A 139 13.64 -7.30 0.29
N SER A 140 12.81 -7.24 1.34
CA SER A 140 11.92 -6.10 1.61
C SER A 140 12.72 -4.82 1.92
N THR A 141 13.93 -4.96 2.46
CA THR A 141 14.78 -3.82 2.81
C THR A 141 15.28 -3.06 1.59
N ALA A 142 15.52 -3.71 0.44
CA ALA A 142 15.96 -3.01 -0.77
C ALA A 142 14.85 -2.12 -1.35
N PHE A 143 13.63 -2.66 -1.46
CA PHE A 143 12.47 -1.89 -1.90
C PHE A 143 12.18 -0.72 -0.95
N TYR A 144 12.10 -0.98 0.36
CA TYR A 144 11.87 0.10 1.32
C TYR A 144 13.01 1.10 1.36
N ARG A 145 14.27 0.72 1.09
CA ARG A 145 15.38 1.69 0.96
C ARG A 145 15.18 2.62 -0.24
N VAL A 146 14.80 2.09 -1.40
CA VAL A 146 14.54 2.92 -2.60
C VAL A 146 13.33 3.81 -2.34
N PHE A 147 12.22 3.23 -1.90
CA PHE A 147 11.00 3.98 -1.60
C PHE A 147 11.26 5.07 -0.55
N ASN A 148 11.87 4.75 0.59
CA ASN A 148 12.11 5.73 1.66
C ASN A 148 13.16 6.79 1.28
N LYS A 149 14.03 6.52 0.30
CA LYS A 149 15.02 7.49 -0.20
C LYS A 149 14.39 8.48 -1.20
N PHE A 150 13.47 8.01 -2.03
CA PHE A 150 12.93 8.81 -3.13
C PHE A 150 11.50 9.31 -2.88
N SER A 151 10.76 8.71 -1.96
CA SER A 151 9.52 9.27 -1.45
C SER A 151 9.86 10.44 -0.55
N ASN A 152 9.26 11.61 -0.82
CA ASN A 152 9.32 12.76 0.08
C ASN A 152 8.44 12.54 1.33
N SER A 153 8.24 11.29 1.73
CA SER A 153 7.41 10.93 2.87
C SER A 153 8.19 11.16 4.18
N PRO A 154 7.59 11.83 5.17
CA PRO A 154 8.20 11.96 6.49
C PRO A 154 8.32 10.63 7.24
N TYR A 155 7.61 9.58 6.80
CA TYR A 155 7.57 8.27 7.47
C TYR A 155 8.16 7.17 6.60
N LYS A 156 8.97 6.31 7.23
CA LYS A 156 9.61 5.16 6.62
C LYS A 156 8.64 3.98 6.54
N LEU A 157 8.51 3.38 5.35
CA LEU A 157 7.76 2.16 5.15
C LEU A 157 8.50 0.94 5.73
N SER A 158 7.73 0.04 6.33
CA SER A 158 8.19 -1.25 6.83
C SER A 158 7.12 -2.32 6.61
N THR A 159 7.54 -3.59 6.73
CA THR A 159 6.60 -4.70 6.82
C THR A 159 5.91 -4.64 8.19
N ASP A 160 4.60 -4.71 8.18
CA ASP A 160 3.74 -4.73 9.36
C ASP A 160 2.96 -6.04 9.40
N ALA A 161 2.53 -6.42 10.59
CA ALA A 161 1.60 -7.52 10.81
C ALA A 161 0.15 -7.03 10.66
N PHE A 162 -0.15 -5.86 11.21
CA PHE A 162 -1.43 -5.17 11.08
C PHE A 162 -1.25 -3.66 11.31
N ARG A 163 -2.31 -2.90 11.03
CA ARG A 163 -2.35 -1.45 11.27
C ARG A 163 -3.62 -1.07 11.98
N LEU A 164 -3.55 0.02 12.73
CA LEU A 164 -4.72 0.76 13.17
C LEU A 164 -4.72 2.12 12.48
N VAL A 165 -5.84 2.49 11.90
CA VAL A 165 -5.99 3.72 11.14
C VAL A 165 -7.21 4.49 11.63
N SER A 166 -7.08 5.79 11.87
CA SER A 166 -8.20 6.66 12.22
C SER A 166 -9.09 6.89 11.00
N ARG A 167 -10.39 7.10 11.24
CA ARG A 167 -11.36 7.49 10.20
C ARG A 167 -10.89 8.74 9.43
N ARG A 168 -10.23 9.67 10.13
CA ARG A 168 -9.62 10.87 9.53
C ARG A 168 -8.56 10.52 8.49
N ALA A 169 -7.69 9.55 8.77
CA ALA A 169 -6.68 9.09 7.82
C ALA A 169 -7.27 8.37 6.61
N ILE A 170 -8.25 7.49 6.82
CA ILE A 170 -8.95 6.78 5.74
C ILE A 170 -9.62 7.79 4.80
N ASN A 171 -10.38 8.74 5.35
CA ASN A 171 -11.08 9.74 4.57
C ASN A 171 -10.12 10.66 3.79
N ARG A 172 -8.98 11.04 4.40
CA ARG A 172 -7.97 11.86 3.72
C ARG A 172 -7.33 11.13 2.55
N VAL A 173 -6.97 9.86 2.74
CA VAL A 173 -6.36 9.05 1.69
C VAL A 173 -7.36 8.80 0.55
N LYS A 174 -8.62 8.49 0.87
CA LYS A 174 -9.70 8.33 -0.10
C LYS A 174 -9.96 9.61 -0.92
N ALA A 175 -9.80 10.78 -0.31
CA ALA A 175 -9.92 12.06 -1.02
C ALA A 175 -8.79 12.31 -2.05
N ILE A 176 -7.64 11.64 -1.92
CA ILE A 176 -6.51 11.76 -2.86
C ILE A 176 -6.69 10.79 -4.04
N SER A 177 -7.04 9.54 -3.77
CA SER A 177 -7.27 8.51 -4.79
C SER A 177 -8.24 7.45 -4.27
N ASP A 178 -9.22 7.08 -5.11
CA ASP A 178 -10.13 5.97 -4.84
C ASP A 178 -9.45 4.60 -5.07
N ASP A 179 -8.37 4.56 -5.86
CA ASP A 179 -7.55 3.35 -6.04
C ASP A 179 -6.21 3.50 -5.31
N LEU A 180 -6.06 2.69 -4.26
CA LEU A 180 -4.85 2.62 -3.46
C LEU A 180 -4.01 1.46 -3.98
N ALA A 181 -3.11 1.73 -4.92
CA ALA A 181 -2.16 0.71 -5.39
C ALA A 181 -1.34 0.13 -4.23
N TYR A 182 -1.06 0.97 -3.21
CA TYR A 182 -0.42 0.53 -1.98
C TYR A 182 -0.79 1.42 -0.79
N ARG A 183 -1.68 0.92 0.07
CA ARG A 183 -2.22 1.66 1.23
C ARG A 183 -1.14 2.23 2.13
N LYS A 184 -0.02 1.50 2.32
CA LYS A 184 1.09 1.96 3.16
C LYS A 184 1.72 3.25 2.66
N ALA A 185 2.00 3.32 1.36
CA ALA A 185 2.54 4.52 0.75
C ALA A 185 1.53 5.68 0.83
N ALA A 186 0.25 5.40 0.61
CA ALA A 186 -0.81 6.40 0.70
C ALA A 186 -0.96 6.99 2.12
N TYR A 187 -0.92 6.16 3.15
CA TYR A 187 -0.94 6.62 4.55
C TYR A 187 0.30 7.44 4.90
N ALA A 188 1.48 7.00 4.47
CA ALA A 188 2.72 7.75 4.69
C ALA A 188 2.71 9.11 3.96
N ALA A 189 2.13 9.17 2.77
CA ALA A 189 1.96 10.40 1.98
C ALA A 189 0.81 11.31 2.45
N SER A 190 -0.07 10.84 3.34
CA SER A 190 -1.22 11.61 3.85
C SER A 190 -0.83 12.82 4.72
N GLY A 191 0.43 12.88 5.17
CA GLY A 191 0.97 13.91 6.05
C GLY A 191 0.44 13.85 7.49
N LEU A 192 -0.32 12.81 7.85
CA LEU A 192 -0.84 12.60 9.21
C LEU A 192 0.20 11.95 10.13
N ALA A 193 -0.06 11.99 11.44
CA ALA A 193 0.87 11.44 12.43
C ALA A 193 0.90 9.91 12.36
N CYS A 194 2.07 9.34 12.08
CA CYS A 194 2.26 7.89 12.02
C CYS A 194 3.22 7.41 13.13
N ALA A 195 2.87 6.31 13.80
CA ALA A 195 3.70 5.62 14.77
C ALA A 195 3.94 4.16 14.38
N SER A 196 5.04 3.59 14.85
CA SER A 196 5.34 2.16 14.72
C SER A 196 5.55 1.53 16.09
N LEU A 197 4.83 0.45 16.38
CA LEU A 197 5.07 -0.43 17.53
C LEU A 197 5.84 -1.65 17.05
N ASN A 198 6.89 -2.01 17.76
CA ASN A 198 7.72 -3.16 17.41
C ASN A 198 7.42 -4.34 18.34
N PHE A 199 7.35 -5.55 17.78
CA PHE A 199 7.23 -6.78 18.57
C PHE A 199 8.33 -7.80 18.21
N GLU A 200 8.68 -8.65 19.16
CA GLU A 200 9.60 -9.76 18.92
C GLU A 200 8.88 -10.89 18.18
N GLY A 201 9.20 -11.06 16.90
CA GLY A 201 8.58 -12.07 16.05
C GLY A 201 8.98 -11.93 14.58
N ALA A 202 8.46 -12.82 13.75
CA ALA A 202 8.64 -12.78 12.30
C ALA A 202 7.32 -12.38 11.62
N ALA A 203 7.42 -11.61 10.52
CA ALA A 203 6.30 -11.40 9.63
C ALA A 203 5.75 -12.74 9.12
N ALA A 204 4.44 -12.82 8.88
CA ALA A 204 3.81 -14.00 8.26
C ALA A 204 4.54 -14.39 6.98
N LYS A 205 4.57 -15.69 6.66
CA LYS A 205 5.21 -16.19 5.44
C LYS A 205 4.49 -15.56 4.25
N ASP A 206 5.15 -14.59 3.62
CA ASP A 206 4.66 -13.98 2.38
C ASP A 206 4.95 -14.92 1.21
N ASP A 207 3.96 -15.12 0.35
CA ASP A 207 4.10 -15.85 -0.92
C ASP A 207 4.86 -14.96 -1.92
N GLY A 208 6.16 -14.85 -1.69
CA GLY A 208 7.10 -14.15 -2.55
C GLY A 208 7.01 -12.62 -2.50
N PRO A 209 8.10 -11.93 -2.88
CA PRO A 209 8.07 -10.48 -3.02
C PRO A 209 7.14 -10.11 -4.19
N ARG A 210 6.11 -9.32 -3.90
CA ARG A 210 5.19 -8.72 -4.87
C ARG A 210 5.90 -7.62 -5.67
N LEU A 211 6.96 -7.98 -6.40
CA LEU A 211 7.84 -7.04 -7.12
C LEU A 211 7.04 -6.18 -8.10
N ASP A 212 6.08 -6.76 -8.80
CA ASP A 212 5.23 -6.03 -9.76
C ASP A 212 4.45 -4.92 -9.06
N LYS A 213 3.79 -5.23 -7.93
CA LYS A 213 3.05 -4.23 -7.14
C LYS A 213 3.96 -3.16 -6.53
N ALA A 214 5.16 -3.56 -6.12
CA ALA A 214 6.17 -2.66 -5.59
C ALA A 214 6.69 -1.69 -6.66
N VAL A 215 6.93 -2.17 -7.89
CA VAL A 215 7.33 -1.35 -9.03
C VAL A 215 6.20 -0.40 -9.42
N ASP A 216 4.96 -0.88 -9.48
CA ASP A 216 3.79 -0.03 -9.76
C ASP A 216 3.63 1.05 -8.68
N SER A 217 3.78 0.69 -7.41
CA SER A 217 3.71 1.65 -6.28
C SER A 217 4.87 2.65 -6.29
N LEU A 218 6.07 2.21 -6.65
CA LEU A 218 7.22 3.09 -6.81
C LEU A 218 6.96 4.07 -7.97
N ALA A 219 6.44 3.60 -9.09
CA ALA A 219 6.08 4.46 -10.22
C ALA A 219 4.95 5.44 -9.87
N LEU A 220 3.98 5.02 -9.05
CA LEU A 220 2.82 5.82 -8.67
C LEU A 220 3.14 6.94 -7.66
N TYR A 221 3.84 6.58 -6.59
CA TYR A 221 4.06 7.43 -5.43
C TYR A 221 5.44 8.10 -5.44
N THR A 222 6.29 7.75 -6.40
CA THR A 222 7.65 8.27 -6.48
C THR A 222 7.92 8.81 -7.89
N ASP A 223 8.46 10.01 -7.97
CA ASP A 223 8.97 10.56 -9.23
C ASP A 223 10.24 9.82 -9.73
N ALA A 224 10.63 8.69 -9.14
CA ALA A 224 11.91 8.04 -9.40
C ALA A 224 12.01 7.52 -10.85
N GLY A 225 10.95 6.86 -11.34
CA GLY A 225 10.90 6.39 -12.73
C GLY A 225 10.96 7.56 -13.72
N TYR A 226 10.19 8.62 -13.47
CA TYR A 226 10.21 9.85 -14.25
C TYR A 226 11.60 10.53 -14.23
N LYS A 227 12.18 10.75 -13.03
CA LYS A 227 13.49 11.40 -12.87
C LYS A 227 14.62 10.59 -13.50
N MET A 228 14.56 9.27 -13.44
CA MET A 228 15.52 8.38 -14.10
C MET A 228 15.39 8.47 -15.62
N SER A 229 14.17 8.34 -16.15
CA SER A 229 13.90 8.44 -17.59
C SER A 229 14.30 9.81 -18.15
N LEU A 230 13.94 10.89 -17.44
CA LEU A 230 14.32 12.25 -17.80
C LEU A 230 15.83 12.47 -17.70
N GLY A 231 16.49 11.93 -16.67
CA GLY A 231 17.94 12.02 -16.52
C GLY A 231 18.71 11.31 -17.63
N ILE A 232 18.28 10.11 -18.02
CA ILE A 232 18.87 9.36 -19.14
C ILE A 232 18.66 10.12 -20.45
N SER A 233 17.43 10.57 -20.72
CA SER A 233 17.09 11.30 -21.95
C SER A 233 17.86 12.62 -22.07
N LEU A 234 17.91 13.41 -20.99
CA LEU A 234 18.66 14.66 -20.94
C LEU A 234 20.17 14.41 -21.06
N GLY A 235 20.69 13.37 -20.40
CA GLY A 235 22.10 12.98 -20.50
C GLY A 235 22.50 12.59 -21.92
N MET A 236 21.66 11.80 -22.60
CA MET A 236 21.88 11.44 -24.00
C MET A 236 21.78 12.66 -24.92
N MET A 237 20.85 13.58 -24.68
CA MET A 237 20.74 14.84 -25.42
C MET A 237 22.00 15.71 -25.27
N VAL A 238 22.57 15.82 -24.06
CA VAL A 238 23.82 16.55 -23.85
C VAL A 238 24.98 15.88 -24.57
N LEU A 239 25.07 14.55 -24.51
CA LEU A 239 26.14 13.80 -25.18
C LEU A 239 26.08 13.97 -26.70
N THR A 240 24.88 13.90 -27.30
CA THR A 240 24.70 14.13 -28.74
C THR A 240 24.94 15.58 -29.12
N LEU A 241 24.61 16.55 -28.27
CA LEU A 241 24.92 17.96 -28.48
C LEU A 241 26.45 18.20 -28.45
N LEU A 242 27.17 17.57 -27.53
CA LEU A 242 28.64 17.64 -27.49
C LEU A 242 29.27 17.01 -28.74
N ALA A 243 28.75 15.87 -29.20
CA ALA A 243 29.18 15.24 -30.46
C ALA A 243 28.90 16.15 -31.67
N LEU A 244 27.76 16.86 -31.67
CA LEU A 244 27.42 17.85 -32.70
C LEU A 244 28.41 19.02 -32.68
N ILE A 245 28.68 19.60 -31.51
CA ILE A 245 29.66 20.70 -31.35
C ILE A 245 31.06 20.26 -31.81
N TYR A 246 31.50 19.07 -31.41
CA TYR A 246 32.78 18.50 -31.85
C TYR A 246 32.83 18.34 -33.38
N THR A 247 31.77 17.84 -33.99
CA THR A 247 31.69 17.67 -35.45
C THR A 247 31.78 19.03 -36.17
N VAL A 248 31.11 20.05 -35.65
CA VAL A 248 31.19 21.43 -36.20
C VAL A 248 32.59 22.02 -36.01
N ALA A 249 33.23 21.80 -34.85
CA ALA A 249 34.58 22.28 -34.60
C ALA A 249 35.62 21.66 -35.56
N VAL A 250 35.55 20.34 -35.80
CA VAL A 250 36.41 19.64 -36.78
C VAL A 250 36.19 20.16 -38.20
N PHE A 251 34.95 20.46 -38.56
CA PHE A 251 34.61 21.08 -39.83
C PHE A 251 35.25 22.48 -39.98
N CYS A 252 35.17 23.33 -38.95
CA CYS A 252 35.76 24.67 -38.96
C CYS A 252 37.30 24.67 -38.93
N LEU A 253 37.93 23.69 -38.28
CA LEU A 253 39.39 23.56 -38.18
C LEU A 253 40.04 22.97 -39.45
N GLY A 254 39.25 22.68 -40.50
CA GLY A 254 39.78 22.33 -41.81
C GLY A 254 40.41 20.93 -41.93
N GLN A 255 40.11 20.01 -41.00
CA GLN A 255 40.53 18.59 -41.04
C GLN A 255 39.34 17.62 -41.29
N PRO A 256 38.42 17.87 -42.25
CA PRO A 256 37.27 16.99 -42.43
C PRO A 256 37.65 15.68 -43.14
N ILE A 257 37.32 14.54 -42.51
CA ILE A 257 37.29 13.25 -43.19
C ILE A 257 36.06 13.23 -44.10
N ALA A 258 36.24 12.93 -45.39
CA ALA A 258 35.18 12.96 -46.39
C ALA A 258 34.00 12.06 -45.99
N GLY A 259 32.78 12.60 -46.02
CA GLY A 259 31.54 11.89 -45.69
C GLY A 259 31.30 11.64 -44.19
N TRP A 260 32.32 11.67 -43.35
CA TRP A 260 32.18 11.44 -41.90
C TRP A 260 31.53 12.62 -41.17
N THR A 261 31.92 13.85 -41.53
CA THR A 261 31.37 15.07 -40.89
C THR A 261 29.88 15.26 -41.16
N THR A 262 29.44 15.06 -42.41
CA THR A 262 28.04 15.22 -42.80
C THR A 262 27.15 14.13 -42.19
N THR A 263 27.61 12.88 -42.15
CA THR A 263 26.88 11.76 -41.53
C THR A 263 26.76 11.94 -40.01
N MET A 264 27.85 12.30 -39.32
CA MET A 264 27.83 12.54 -37.88
C MET A 264 26.99 13.75 -37.48
N LEU A 265 26.96 14.80 -38.31
CA LEU A 265 26.14 15.97 -38.06
C LEU A 265 24.65 15.62 -38.13
N VAL A 266 24.21 14.90 -39.17
CA VAL A 266 22.81 14.46 -39.30
C VAL A 266 22.41 13.51 -38.18
N LEU A 267 23.26 12.53 -37.85
CA LEU A 267 22.99 11.57 -36.77
C LEU A 267 22.90 12.25 -35.40
N SER A 268 23.84 13.15 -35.09
CA SER A 268 23.90 13.84 -33.80
C SER A 268 22.73 14.81 -33.63
N ALA A 269 22.42 15.61 -34.65
CA ALA A 269 21.28 16.51 -34.63
C ALA A 269 19.94 15.74 -34.56
N GLY A 270 19.80 14.66 -35.34
CA GLY A 270 18.60 13.82 -35.35
C GLY A 270 18.36 13.13 -34.01
N LEU A 271 19.39 12.52 -33.42
CA LEU A 271 19.29 11.88 -32.11
C LEU A 271 19.02 12.90 -30.99
N SER A 272 19.68 14.06 -31.02
CA SER A 272 19.39 15.15 -30.07
C SER A 272 17.93 15.59 -30.13
N GLY A 273 17.39 15.80 -31.34
CA GLY A 273 15.98 16.14 -31.53
C GLY A 273 15.03 15.06 -31.00
N LEU A 274 15.36 13.79 -31.24
CA LEU A 274 14.58 12.65 -30.75
C LEU A 274 14.54 12.58 -29.21
N PHE A 275 15.69 12.73 -28.55
CA PHE A 275 15.75 12.77 -27.09
C PHE A 275 15.02 13.99 -26.51
N PHE A 276 15.07 15.14 -27.19
CA PHE A 276 14.32 16.32 -26.78
C PHE A 276 12.80 16.07 -26.80
N ILE A 277 12.28 15.54 -27.91
CA ILE A 277 10.85 15.20 -28.03
C ILE A 277 10.45 14.15 -26.99
N LEU A 278 11.27 13.12 -26.79
CA LEU A 278 11.01 12.08 -25.79
C LEU A 278 10.94 12.65 -24.37
N THR A 279 11.79 13.63 -24.06
CA THR A 279 11.78 14.33 -22.77
C THR A 279 10.47 15.08 -22.55
N ILE A 280 9.96 15.78 -23.57
CA ILE A 280 8.66 16.46 -23.52
C ILE A 280 7.53 15.44 -23.36
N ALA A 281 7.54 14.37 -24.15
CA ALA A 281 6.53 13.31 -24.09
C ALA A 281 6.43 12.67 -22.69
N VAL A 282 7.58 12.34 -22.09
CA VAL A 282 7.65 11.81 -20.71
C VAL A 282 7.06 12.81 -19.70
N LYS A 283 7.26 14.11 -19.89
CA LYS A 283 6.69 15.13 -19.00
C LYS A 283 5.16 15.21 -19.10
N TYR A 284 4.62 15.13 -20.31
CA TYR A 284 3.17 15.11 -20.52
C TYR A 284 2.52 13.82 -20.02
N LEU A 285 3.19 12.67 -20.16
CA LEU A 285 2.72 11.41 -19.59
C LEU A 285 2.65 11.45 -18.06
N ASP A 286 3.66 12.01 -17.38
CA ASP A 286 3.62 12.26 -15.93
C ASP A 286 2.39 13.11 -15.54
N LEU A 287 2.11 14.17 -16.30
CA LEU A 287 0.97 15.04 -16.05
C LEU A 287 -0.38 14.33 -16.29
N LEU A 288 -0.49 13.52 -17.34
CA LEU A 288 -1.70 12.73 -17.62
C LEU A 288 -1.95 11.65 -16.58
N VAL A 289 -0.90 10.94 -16.14
CA VAL A 289 -1.01 9.94 -15.08
C VAL A 289 -1.56 10.59 -13.81
N ARG A 290 -1.06 11.77 -13.42
CA ARG A 290 -1.59 12.55 -12.28
C ARG A 290 -3.06 12.93 -12.43
N LEU A 291 -3.53 13.19 -13.64
CA LEU A 291 -4.92 13.60 -13.91
C LEU A 291 -5.90 12.42 -14.02
N THR A 292 -5.41 11.23 -14.39
CA THR A 292 -6.27 10.08 -14.75
C THR A 292 -6.55 9.14 -13.56
N PHE A 293 -6.20 9.52 -12.32
CA PHE A 293 -6.43 8.74 -11.10
C PHE A 293 -7.90 8.59 -10.67
N LYS A 294 -8.83 8.46 -11.62
CA LYS A 294 -10.20 8.04 -11.37
C LYS A 294 -10.56 6.86 -12.25
N LYS A 295 -10.38 5.65 -11.72
CA LYS A 295 -11.02 4.45 -12.26
C LYS A 295 -11.59 3.62 -11.10
N GLN A 296 -12.76 3.02 -11.33
CA GLN A 296 -13.44 2.13 -10.38
C GLN A 296 -12.48 1.09 -9.79
N SER A 297 -12.52 0.95 -8.47
CA SER A 297 -11.47 0.33 -7.66
C SER A 297 -11.65 -1.18 -7.46
N TYR A 298 -12.89 -1.69 -7.39
CA TYR A 298 -13.15 -3.12 -7.18
C TYR A 298 -14.60 -3.54 -7.51
N LEU A 299 -14.83 -4.86 -7.61
CA LEU A 299 -16.14 -5.48 -7.86
C LEU A 299 -16.57 -6.38 -6.69
N ILE A 300 -17.77 -6.16 -6.17
CA ILE A 300 -18.40 -6.94 -5.10
C ILE A 300 -19.54 -7.78 -5.69
N GLU A 301 -19.61 -9.06 -5.34
CA GLU A 301 -20.73 -9.96 -5.66
C GLU A 301 -21.91 -9.76 -4.70
N GLY A 302 -21.62 -9.69 -3.40
CA GLY A 302 -22.64 -9.51 -2.38
C GLY A 302 -22.06 -9.15 -1.02
N VAL A 303 -22.91 -8.62 -0.15
CA VAL A 303 -22.59 -8.31 1.23
C VAL A 303 -23.58 -9.04 2.13
N GLU A 304 -23.06 -9.85 3.04
CA GLU A 304 -23.86 -10.58 4.02
C GLU A 304 -23.58 -10.02 5.41
N LYS A 305 -24.63 -9.69 6.17
CA LYS A 305 -24.49 -9.27 7.57
C LYS A 305 -24.99 -10.37 8.48
N LEU A 306 -24.13 -10.83 9.37
CA LEU A 306 -24.41 -11.81 10.40
C LEU A 306 -24.50 -11.09 11.75
N GLN A 307 -25.67 -11.17 12.38
CA GLN A 307 -25.97 -10.57 13.67
C GLN A 307 -26.72 -11.61 14.51
N LYS A 308 -26.55 -11.54 15.83
CA LYS A 308 -27.27 -12.37 16.80
C LYS A 308 -28.51 -11.65 17.31
#